data_AF-A0AAJ6BKA3-F1
#
_entry.id   AF-A0AAJ6BKA3-F1
#
_cell.length_a   1.000
_cell.length_b   1.000
_cell.length_c   1.000
_cell.angle_alpha   90.00
_cell.angle_beta   90.00
_cell.angle_gamma   90.00
#
_symmetry.space_group_name_H-M   'P 1'
#
loop_
_entity.id
_entity.type
_entity.pdbx_description
1 polymer ?
#
loop_
_entity_poly.entity_id
_entity_poly.type
_entity_poly.pdbx_seq_one_letter_code
_entity_poly.pdbx_strand_id
1 'polypeptide(L)'
;MTIETGTTDKARSGVLTRGKGLLKLLAGLLAVAAVCAWGSLGIGLYLDVDRGARITLAIVAAVSTEALFWTVAALLGVSVVEARKRIWRRITRREA
;
A
#
# COMPACT_ATOMS: atom_id res chain seq x y z
N MET A 1 25.75 -30.76 -14.00
CA MET A 1 25.54 -29.71 -12.99
C MET A 1 24.25 -28.96 -13.33
N THR A 2 23.10 -29.54 -12.99
CA THR A 2 21.76 -29.10 -13.40
C THR A 2 21.23 -28.10 -12.38
N ILE A 3 21.16 -26.83 -12.77
CA ILE A 3 20.86 -25.71 -11.89
C ILE A 3 19.40 -25.74 -11.44
N GLU A 4 19.21 -25.62 -10.12
CA GLU A 4 17.95 -25.47 -9.37
C GLU A 4 17.18 -24.17 -9.70
N THR A 5 16.94 -23.92 -10.99
CA THR A 5 16.24 -22.72 -11.48
C THR A 5 14.73 -22.79 -11.24
N GLY A 6 14.15 -23.99 -11.17
CA GLY A 6 12.70 -24.18 -11.02
C GLY A 6 12.15 -23.93 -9.61
N THR A 7 12.96 -24.15 -8.57
CA THR A 7 12.55 -23.99 -7.16
C THR A 7 12.63 -22.52 -6.71
N THR A 8 13.64 -21.80 -7.16
CA THR A 8 13.88 -20.39 -6.82
C THR A 8 12.85 -19.43 -7.43
N ASP A 9 12.37 -19.68 -8.66
CA ASP A 9 11.38 -18.82 -9.32
C ASP A 9 9.97 -18.93 -8.69
N LYS A 10 9.55 -20.15 -8.30
CA LYS A 10 8.27 -20.38 -7.59
C LYS A 10 8.26 -19.71 -6.21
N ALA A 11 9.35 -19.82 -5.44
CA ALA A 11 9.47 -19.19 -4.13
C ALA A 11 9.39 -17.65 -4.22
N ARG A 12 10.05 -17.05 -5.21
CA ARG A 12 10.03 -15.59 -5.43
C ARG A 12 8.65 -15.07 -5.85
N SER A 13 7.93 -15.82 -6.67
CA SER A 13 6.55 -15.50 -7.07
C SER A 13 5.57 -15.47 -5.90
N GLY A 14 5.70 -16.42 -4.95
CA GLY A 14 4.86 -16.50 -3.76
C GLY A 14 5.05 -15.33 -2.79
N VAL A 15 6.29 -14.88 -2.60
CA VAL A 15 6.60 -13.72 -1.74
C VAL A 15 6.04 -12.42 -2.31
N LEU A 16 6.15 -12.21 -3.63
CA LEU A 16 5.65 -11.00 -4.30
C LEU A 16 4.12 -10.91 -4.26
N THR A 17 3.42 -12.02 -4.45
CA THR A 17 1.94 -12.06 -4.36
C THR A 17 1.45 -11.82 -2.93
N ARG A 18 2.13 -12.40 -1.93
CA ARG A 18 1.80 -12.19 -0.51
C ARG A 18 2.07 -10.76 -0.05
N GLY A 19 3.18 -10.17 -0.48
CA GLY A 19 3.52 -8.76 -0.19
C GLY A 19 2.51 -7.77 -0.77
N LYS A 20 2.00 -8.03 -1.97
CA LYS A 20 0.96 -7.20 -2.60
C LYS A 20 -0.39 -7.31 -1.89
N GLY A 21 -0.74 -8.51 -1.42
CA GLY A 21 -1.93 -8.74 -0.59
C GLY A 21 -1.87 -7.94 0.72
N LEU A 22 -0.71 -7.99 1.40
CA LEU A 22 -0.47 -7.21 2.61
C LEU A 22 -0.57 -5.70 2.35
N LEU A 23 0.07 -5.18 1.30
CA LEU A 23 0.01 -3.75 0.94
C LEU A 23 -1.42 -3.27 0.66
N LYS A 24 -2.24 -4.08 -0.02
CA LYS A 24 -3.65 -3.75 -0.26
C LYS A 24 -4.45 -3.69 1.04
N LEU A 25 -4.22 -4.66 1.93
CA LEU A 25 -4.90 -4.75 3.20
C LEU A 25 -4.49 -3.59 4.12
N LEU A 26 -3.20 -3.25 4.13
CA LEU A 26 -2.65 -2.09 4.84
C LEU A 26 -3.19 -0.77 4.30
N ALA A 27 -3.24 -0.60 2.97
CA ALA A 27 -3.83 0.58 2.34
C ALA A 27 -5.32 0.72 2.71
N GLY A 28 -6.07 -0.39 2.73
CA GLY A 28 -7.47 -0.39 3.16
C GLY A 28 -7.64 0.04 4.62
N LEU A 29 -6.85 -0.53 5.53
CA LEU A 29 -6.84 -0.16 6.95
C LEU A 29 -6.48 1.31 7.16
N LEU A 30 -5.44 1.81 6.48
CA LEU A 30 -5.02 3.20 6.57
C LEU A 30 -6.07 4.16 6.01
N ALA A 31 -6.79 3.77 4.95
CA ALA A 31 -7.88 4.57 4.41
C ALA A 31 -9.02 4.70 5.43
N VAL A 32 -9.44 3.59 6.05
CA VAL A 32 -10.46 3.60 7.11
C VAL A 32 -10.00 4.45 8.30
N ALA A 33 -8.75 4.28 8.74
CA ALA A 33 -8.18 5.05 9.84
C ALA A 33 -8.14 6.56 9.52
N ALA A 34 -7.73 6.93 8.30
CA ALA A 34 -7.73 8.32 7.86
C ALA A 34 -9.14 8.93 7.88
N VAL A 35 -10.15 8.23 7.35
CA VAL A 35 -11.55 8.68 7.40
C VAL A 35 -12.04 8.86 8.83
N CYS A 36 -11.73 7.91 9.73
CA CYS A 36 -12.11 8.01 11.14
C CYS A 36 -11.39 9.18 11.83
N ALA A 37 -10.11 9.41 11.53
CA ALA A 37 -9.33 10.50 12.11
C ALA A 37 -9.86 11.87 11.68
N TRP A 38 -10.14 12.06 10.38
CA TRP A 38 -10.77 13.27 9.87
C TRP A 38 -12.17 13.49 10.43
N GLY A 39 -12.98 12.43 10.55
CA GLY A 39 -14.29 12.49 11.21
C GLY A 39 -14.19 12.93 12.67
N SER A 40 -13.26 12.34 13.42
CA SER A 40 -13.01 12.65 14.83
C SER A 40 -12.52 14.09 15.01
N LEU A 41 -11.63 14.56 14.12
CA LEU A 41 -11.18 15.95 14.10
C LEU A 41 -12.33 16.92 13.83
N GLY A 42 -13.18 16.63 12.83
CA GLY A 42 -14.34 17.46 12.51
C GLY A 42 -15.36 17.55 13.65
N ILE A 43 -15.67 16.40 14.27
CA ILE A 43 -16.54 16.33 15.46
C ILE A 43 -15.90 17.09 16.63
N GLY A 44 -14.59 16.94 16.84
CA GLY A 44 -13.88 17.64 17.90
C GLY A 44 -13.88 19.16 17.72
N LEU A 45 -13.76 19.64 16.48
CA LEU A 45 -13.91 21.07 16.19
C LEU A 45 -15.34 21.57 16.46
N TYR A 46 -16.35 20.76 16.15
CA TYR A 46 -17.75 21.10 16.40
C TYR A 46 -18.09 21.17 17.90
N LEU A 47 -17.55 20.24 18.70
CA LEU A 47 -17.77 20.17 20.15
C LEU A 47 -16.87 21.12 20.96
N ASP A 48 -16.08 21.96 20.27
CA ASP A 48 -15.13 22.90 20.85
C ASP A 48 -14.19 22.27 21.90
N VAL A 49 -13.66 21.06 21.63
CA VAL A 49 -12.79 20.34 22.59
C VAL A 49 -11.51 21.13 22.88
N ASP A 50 -10.81 20.83 23.97
CA ASP A 50 -9.57 21.50 24.34
C ASP A 50 -8.53 21.58 23.19
N ARG A 51 -7.75 22.67 23.15
CA ARG A 51 -6.77 22.94 22.10
C ARG A 51 -5.75 21.82 21.94
N GLY A 52 -5.33 21.18 23.03
CA GLY A 52 -4.44 20.02 23.00
C GLY A 52 -5.06 18.85 22.24
N ALA A 53 -6.33 18.54 22.51
CA ALA A 53 -7.05 17.46 21.83
C ALA A 53 -7.20 17.73 20.33
N ARG A 54 -7.49 18.97 19.92
CA ARG A 54 -7.57 19.37 18.50
C ARG A 54 -6.24 19.14 17.78
N ILE A 55 -5.12 19.54 18.41
CA ILE A 55 -3.78 19.36 17.83
C ILE A 55 -3.46 17.88 17.68
N THR A 56 -3.71 17.06 18.70
CA THR A 56 -3.49 15.61 18.61
C THR A 56 -4.31 14.98 17.49
N LEU A 57 -5.60 15.31 17.38
CA LEU A 57 -6.46 14.81 16.30
C LEU A 57 -5.94 15.22 14.91
N ALA A 58 -5.45 16.46 14.78
CA ALA A 58 -4.90 16.96 13.53
C ALA A 58 -3.60 16.22 13.14
N ILE A 59 -2.72 15.98 14.12
CA ILE A 59 -1.49 15.19 13.90
C ILE A 59 -1.84 13.76 13.48
N VAL A 60 -2.79 13.11 14.17
CA VAL A 60 -3.22 11.74 13.84
C VAL A 60 -3.80 11.69 12.42
N ALA A 61 -4.63 12.66 12.04
CA ALA A 61 -5.17 12.76 10.68
C ALA A 61 -4.07 12.95 9.63
N ALA A 62 -3.09 13.83 9.89
CA ALA A 62 -1.96 14.09 9.00
C ALA A 62 -1.09 12.83 8.83
N VAL A 63 -0.66 12.20 9.92
CA VAL A 63 0.18 11.00 9.90
C VAL A 63 -0.52 9.83 9.20
N SER A 64 -1.83 9.65 9.43
CA SER A 64 -2.61 8.60 8.76
C SER A 64 -2.68 8.83 7.25
N THR A 65 -2.80 10.09 6.82
CA THR A 65 -2.86 10.47 5.41
C THR A 65 -1.51 10.27 4.72
N GLU A 66 -0.41 10.66 5.37
CA GLU A 66 0.95 10.38 4.89
C GLU A 66 1.19 8.88 4.74
N ALA A 67 0.89 8.10 5.78
CA ALA A 67 1.06 6.64 5.74
C ALA A 67 0.25 5.99 4.60
N LEU A 68 -0.99 6.45 4.40
CA LEU A 68 -1.83 6.01 3.28
C LEU A 68 -1.18 6.34 1.93
N PHE A 69 -0.72 7.58 1.76
CA PHE A 69 -0.07 8.04 0.53
C PHE A 69 1.16 7.18 0.19
N TRP A 70 2.06 6.97 1.15
CA TRP A 70 3.25 6.14 0.97
C TRP A 70 2.91 4.67 0.66
N THR A 71 1.87 4.13 1.30
CA THR A 71 1.43 2.74 1.06
C THR A 71 0.84 2.57 -0.35
N VAL A 72 0.04 3.53 -0.81
CA VAL A 72 -0.51 3.54 -2.17
C VAL A 72 0.61 3.71 -3.21
N ALA A 73 1.56 4.61 -2.96
CA ALA A 73 2.74 4.78 -3.82
C ALA A 73 3.55 3.48 -3.95
N ALA A 74 3.79 2.78 -2.84
CA ALA A 74 4.45 1.48 -2.85
C ALA A 74 3.65 0.43 -3.64
N LEU A 75 2.33 0.37 -3.46
CA LEU A 75 1.45 -0.55 -4.17
C LEU A 75 1.44 -0.29 -5.68
N LEU A 76 1.44 0.97 -6.09
CA LEU A 76 1.54 1.39 -7.49
C LEU A 76 2.91 1.02 -8.07
N GLY A 77 4.00 1.30 -7.35
CA GLY A 77 5.36 0.93 -7.77
C GLY A 77 5.50 -0.56 -8.08
N VAL A 78 5.02 -1.43 -7.17
CA VAL A 78 5.01 -2.89 -7.38
C VAL A 78 4.15 -3.27 -8.59
N SER A 79 2.98 -2.64 -8.75
CA SER A 79 2.05 -2.94 -9.85
C SER A 79 2.60 -2.55 -11.23
N VAL A 80 3.32 -1.43 -11.33
CA VAL A 80 3.97 -0.97 -12.57
C VAL A 80 5.09 -1.94 -12.98
N VAL A 81 5.93 -2.36 -12.05
CA VAL A 81 7.01 -3.34 -12.32
C VAL A 81 6.42 -4.66 -12.81
N GLU A 82 5.32 -5.11 -12.21
CA GLU A 82 4.63 -6.34 -12.62
C GLU A 82 3.98 -6.22 -14.00
N ALA A 83 3.38 -5.06 -14.31
CA ALA A 83 2.84 -4.76 -15.63
C ALA A 83 3.95 -4.78 -16.71
N ARG A 84 5.11 -4.16 -16.43
CA ARG A 84 6.27 -4.18 -17.34
C ARG A 84 6.74 -5.61 -17.61
N LYS A 85 6.87 -6.44 -16.57
CA LYS A 85 7.23 -7.86 -16.72
C LYS A 85 6.19 -8.66 -17.50
N ARG A 86 4.90 -8.32 -17.40
CA ARG A 86 3.83 -8.99 -18.16
C ARG A 86 3.90 -8.63 -19.64
N ILE A 87 4.14 -7.37 -19.97
CA ILE A 87 4.28 -6.88 -21.34
C ILE A 87 5.49 -7.54 -22.01
N TRP A 88 6.65 -7.52 -21.34
CA TRP A 88 7.88 -8.12 -21.88
C TRP A 88 7.71 -9.61 -22.17
N ARG A 89 7.09 -10.36 -21.25
CA ARG A 89 6.78 -11.78 -21.47
C ARG A 89 5.88 -12.03 -22.67
N ARG A 90 4.94 -11.13 -22.98
CA ARG A 90 4.09 -11.25 -24.18
C ARG A 90 4.84 -10.96 -25.47
N ILE A 91 5.79 -10.03 -25.44
CA ILE A 91 6.61 -9.68 -26.60
C ILE A 91 7.61 -10.81 -26.88
N THR A 92 8.34 -11.27 -25.87
CA THR A 92 9.33 -12.36 -26.04
C THR A 92 8.69 -13.69 -26.43
N ARG A 93 7.42 -13.95 -26.07
CA ARG A 93 6.70 -15.16 -26.52
C ARG A 93 6.29 -15.15 -28.00
N ARG A 94 6.42 -14.02 -28.69
CA ARG A 94 6.10 -13.93 -30.13
C ARG A 94 7.31 -14.22 -31.03
N GLU A 95 8.50 -14.32 -30.43
CA GLU A 95 9.78 -14.51 -31.14
C GLU A 95 10.30 -15.96 -31.03
N ALA A 96 9.50 -16.89 -30.50
CA ALA A 96 9.81 -18.33 -30.39
C ALA A 96 8.64 -19.16 -30.91
#